data_AF-A0A9P5SAU2-F1
#
_entry.id   AF-A0A9P5SAU2-F1
#
_cell.length_a   1.000
_cell.length_b   1.000
_cell.length_c   1.000
_cell.angle_alpha   90.00
_cell.angle_beta   90.00
_cell.angle_gamma   90.00
#
_symmetry.space_group_name_H-M   'P 1'
#
loop_
_entity.id
_entity.type
_entity.pdbx_description
1 polymer ?
#
loop_
_entity_poly.entity_id
_entity_poly.type
_entity_poly.pdbx_seq_one_letter_code
_entity_poly.pdbx_strand_id
1 'polypeptide(L)'
;MASPSNTNTRKSVLLASYGYPSQPGMVRAVAAAAAASSSDGPQSPGVLSGRKGSISTTRSSHRYSQLYSMAAEQDVEVEDDLARAQKRLRELKTKISSQSKKNFVLERDVRYLDSRIALLIQNRMAIAEQREVAEHLEEADQSDGLFPDDRKLQSYGNLFFLLQTEPRHIATLCRLVSLTEIDTLLQTVMFTLYGNQYESREEHLLLTMFQVT
;
A
#
# COMPACT_ATOMS: atom_id res chain seq x y z
N MET A 1 -39.16 -24.86 -24.63
CA MET A 1 -38.15 -24.12 -25.41
C MET A 1 -37.98 -22.75 -24.77
N ALA A 2 -36.79 -22.47 -24.22
CA ALA A 2 -36.18 -21.16 -23.95
C ALA A 2 -35.20 -21.33 -22.78
N SER A 3 -33.92 -21.47 -23.11
CA SER A 3 -32.80 -21.41 -22.19
C SER A 3 -32.45 -19.95 -21.90
N PRO A 4 -31.97 -19.58 -20.70
CA PRO A 4 -31.15 -18.39 -20.51
C PRO A 4 -29.67 -18.77 -20.48
N SER A 5 -28.91 -17.99 -21.27
CA SER A 5 -27.48 -18.08 -21.48
C SER A 5 -26.69 -17.65 -20.23
N ASN A 6 -25.75 -18.48 -19.81
CA ASN A 6 -24.83 -18.25 -18.70
C ASN A 6 -23.65 -17.42 -19.17
N THR A 7 -23.58 -16.14 -18.77
CA THR A 7 -22.48 -15.22 -19.10
C THR A 7 -21.59 -14.85 -17.91
N ASN A 8 -21.64 -15.59 -16.79
CA ASN A 8 -20.95 -15.17 -15.56
C ASN A 8 -19.63 -15.89 -15.24
N THR A 9 -19.00 -16.58 -16.20
CA THR A 9 -17.83 -17.45 -15.91
C THR A 9 -16.47 -16.88 -16.37
N ARG A 10 -16.36 -15.60 -16.76
CA ARG A 10 -15.08 -15.04 -17.26
C ARG A 10 -14.41 -13.97 -16.39
N LYS A 11 -14.87 -13.72 -15.16
CA LYS A 11 -14.22 -12.73 -14.27
C LYS A 11 -13.49 -13.33 -13.06
N SER A 12 -13.34 -14.65 -12.96
CA SER A 12 -12.76 -15.31 -11.78
C SER A 12 -11.29 -15.73 -11.90
N VAL A 13 -10.56 -15.35 -12.95
CA VAL A 13 -9.19 -15.88 -13.19
C VAL A 13 -8.04 -14.87 -12.97
N LEU A 14 -8.29 -13.58 -12.73
CA LEU A 14 -7.21 -12.59 -12.61
C LEU A 14 -7.15 -11.86 -11.25
N LEU A 15 -7.26 -12.59 -10.13
CA LEU A 15 -7.05 -12.01 -8.80
C LEU A 15 -6.45 -13.01 -7.79
N ALA A 16 -5.53 -13.84 -8.26
CA ALA A 16 -4.77 -14.77 -7.42
C ALA A 16 -3.26 -14.55 -7.60
N SER A 17 -2.72 -13.46 -7.04
CA SER A 17 -1.30 -13.36 -6.69
C SER A 17 -1.02 -12.00 -6.03
N TYR A 18 -1.29 -11.86 -4.74
CA TYR A 18 -0.52 -10.97 -3.85
C TYR A 18 -0.67 -11.50 -2.42
N GLY A 19 0.09 -12.56 -2.11
CA GLY A 19 0.25 -13.07 -0.75
C GLY A 19 1.36 -12.31 -0.05
N TYR A 20 1.05 -11.69 1.10
CA TYR A 20 2.06 -11.22 2.04
C TYR A 20 2.53 -12.39 2.92
N PRO A 21 3.85 -12.56 3.15
CA PRO A 21 4.33 -13.62 4.03
C PRO A 21 4.00 -13.31 5.50
N SER A 22 3.30 -14.25 6.13
CA SER A 22 3.09 -14.30 7.57
C SER A 22 4.40 -14.64 8.29
N GLN A 23 4.95 -13.70 9.04
CA GLN A 23 6.12 -13.94 9.90
C GLN A 23 5.72 -14.71 11.18
N PRO A 24 6.52 -15.70 11.62
CA PRO A 24 6.24 -16.48 12.82
C PRO A 24 6.55 -15.72 14.11
N GLY A 25 5.77 -16.00 15.15
CA GLY A 25 5.80 -15.32 16.44
C GLY A 25 7.12 -15.48 17.19
N MET A 26 7.63 -14.36 17.70
CA MET A 26 8.77 -14.32 18.62
C MET A 26 8.24 -14.21 20.06
N VAL A 27 7.78 -15.34 20.62
CA VAL A 27 7.60 -15.49 22.07
C VAL A 27 8.88 -16.06 22.66
N ARG A 28 9.65 -15.19 23.31
CA ARG A 28 10.89 -15.51 23.99
C ARG A 28 10.58 -16.40 25.20
N ALA A 29 10.97 -17.67 25.12
CA ALA A 29 10.95 -18.60 26.25
C ALA A 29 12.00 -18.18 27.27
N VAL A 30 11.57 -17.75 28.45
CA VAL A 30 12.41 -17.62 29.65
C VAL A 30 11.67 -18.32 30.78
N ALA A 31 11.87 -19.64 30.89
CA ALA A 31 11.54 -20.43 32.08
C ALA A 31 12.01 -21.88 31.88
N ALA A 32 13.13 -22.26 32.53
CA ALA A 32 13.36 -23.60 33.11
C ALA A 32 14.81 -23.71 33.61
N ALA A 33 15.07 -23.22 34.82
CA ALA A 33 16.22 -23.62 35.63
C ALA A 33 15.95 -23.31 37.11
N ALA A 34 15.02 -24.05 37.72
CA ALA A 34 14.81 -24.06 39.16
C ALA A 34 14.07 -25.34 39.56
N ALA A 35 14.82 -26.41 39.82
CA ALA A 35 14.47 -27.50 40.75
C ALA A 35 15.51 -28.62 40.65
N ALA A 36 16.51 -28.61 41.55
CA ALA A 36 17.11 -29.80 42.17
C ALA A 36 18.44 -29.43 42.85
N SER A 37 18.39 -28.95 44.09
CA SER A 37 19.50 -29.06 45.05
C SER A 37 19.05 -28.75 46.48
N SER A 38 18.33 -29.69 47.07
CA SER A 38 18.34 -29.97 48.52
C SER A 38 18.77 -31.43 48.61
N SER A 39 19.74 -31.89 49.39
CA SER A 39 20.19 -31.49 50.72
C SER A 39 21.47 -32.27 51.02
N ASP A 40 22.53 -31.63 51.52
CA ASP A 40 23.61 -32.34 52.21
C ASP A 40 24.20 -31.44 53.32
N GLY A 41 24.59 -32.03 54.45
CA GLY A 41 24.77 -31.42 55.78
C GLY A 41 25.97 -30.46 55.97
N PRO A 42 26.28 -30.00 57.20
CA PRO A 42 26.65 -30.92 58.28
C PRO A 42 26.14 -30.58 59.70
N GLN A 43 26.11 -31.63 60.53
CA GLN A 43 25.93 -31.61 61.99
C GLN A 43 27.13 -30.99 62.72
N SER A 44 26.88 -30.36 63.87
CA SER A 44 27.90 -30.04 64.89
C SER A 44 27.25 -29.64 66.23
N PRO A 45 27.94 -29.77 67.38
CA PRO A 45 27.58 -30.75 68.39
C PRO A 45 27.07 -30.16 69.71
N GLY A 46 26.40 -31.01 70.50
CA GLY A 46 26.07 -30.72 71.88
C GLY A 46 27.32 -30.69 72.76
N VAL A 47 27.37 -29.72 73.69
CA VAL A 47 28.25 -29.72 74.85
C VAL A 47 27.48 -29.22 76.08
N LEU A 48 27.87 -29.80 77.21
CA LEU A 48 27.16 -29.99 78.46
C LEU A 48 26.91 -28.74 79.33
N SER A 49 25.89 -28.90 80.16
CA SER A 49 25.77 -28.47 81.56
C SER A 49 27.08 -28.05 82.25
N GLY A 50 27.08 -26.83 82.80
CA GLY A 50 27.98 -26.47 83.87
C GLY A 50 28.07 -24.98 84.18
N ARG A 51 27.55 -24.62 85.37
CA ARG A 51 28.16 -23.72 86.37
C ARG A 51 27.69 -22.25 86.44
N LYS A 52 27.30 -21.90 87.67
CA LYS A 52 26.96 -20.57 88.19
C LYS A 52 28.10 -19.56 88.00
N GLY A 53 27.74 -18.33 87.65
CA GLY A 53 28.59 -17.14 87.74
C GLY A 53 27.81 -15.92 87.26
N SER A 54 27.53 -14.98 88.16
CA SER A 54 26.75 -13.77 87.88
C SER A 54 27.58 -12.71 87.15
N ILE A 55 26.86 -11.79 86.49
CA ILE A 55 27.23 -10.41 86.11
C ILE A 55 27.77 -10.24 84.67
N SER A 56 27.02 -9.44 83.89
CA SER A 56 27.39 -8.81 82.59
C SER A 56 27.08 -9.54 81.27
N THR A 57 25.86 -10.05 81.06
CA THR A 57 25.42 -10.58 79.74
C THR A 57 24.17 -9.90 79.15
N THR A 58 23.42 -9.15 79.96
CA THR A 58 22.14 -8.54 79.54
C THR A 58 22.32 -7.40 78.52
N ARG A 59 23.38 -6.58 78.64
CA ARG A 59 23.60 -5.43 77.74
C ARG A 59 24.08 -5.80 76.34
N SER A 60 24.82 -6.91 76.18
CA SER A 60 25.28 -7.37 74.86
C SER A 60 24.16 -8.06 74.08
N SER A 61 23.37 -8.88 74.78
CA SER A 61 22.19 -9.55 74.22
C SER A 61 21.12 -8.56 73.75
N HIS A 62 20.87 -7.48 74.51
CA HIS A 62 19.93 -6.44 74.10
C HIS A 62 20.37 -5.68 72.85
N ARG A 63 21.67 -5.43 72.65
CA ARG A 63 22.15 -4.78 71.42
C ARG A 63 22.01 -5.69 70.20
N TYR A 64 22.32 -6.97 70.35
CA TYR A 64 22.17 -7.93 69.25
C TYR A 64 20.69 -8.15 68.90
N SER A 65 19.81 -8.27 69.89
CA SER A 65 18.36 -8.38 69.64
C SER A 65 17.77 -7.11 69.05
N GLN A 66 18.26 -5.93 69.44
CA GLN A 66 17.87 -4.65 68.82
C GLN A 66 18.29 -4.59 67.35
N LEU A 67 19.54 -4.94 67.02
CA LEU A 67 20.01 -4.96 65.64
C LEU A 67 19.23 -5.96 64.77
N TYR A 68 18.91 -7.14 65.31
CA TYR A 68 18.09 -8.12 64.61
C TYR A 68 16.65 -7.65 64.42
N SER A 69 16.08 -6.95 65.40
CA SER A 69 14.74 -6.35 65.28
C SER A 69 14.72 -5.24 64.23
N MET A 70 15.74 -4.37 64.19
CA MET A 70 15.87 -3.31 63.18
C MET A 70 16.11 -3.89 61.78
N ALA A 71 16.88 -4.97 61.66
CA ALA A 71 17.08 -5.66 60.38
C ALA A 71 15.78 -6.31 59.89
N ALA A 72 15.02 -6.95 60.77
CA ALA A 72 13.72 -7.53 60.44
C ALA A 72 12.68 -6.45 60.06
N GLU A 73 12.69 -5.30 60.72
CA GLU A 73 11.84 -4.16 60.34
C GLU A 73 12.18 -3.62 58.94
N GLN A 74 13.47 -3.49 58.60
CA GLN A 74 13.90 -3.08 57.26
C GLN A 74 13.52 -4.10 56.18
N ASP A 75 13.68 -5.40 56.45
CA ASP A 75 13.29 -6.44 55.49
C ASP A 75 11.76 -6.38 55.22
N VAL A 76 10.94 -6.15 56.24
CA VAL A 76 9.49 -5.98 56.10
C VAL A 76 9.12 -4.72 55.30
N GLU A 77 9.80 -3.60 55.54
CA GLU A 77 9.58 -2.36 54.77
C GLU A 77 9.95 -2.53 53.29
N VAL A 78 11.08 -3.18 53.01
CA VAL A 78 11.55 -3.47 51.64
C VAL A 78 10.59 -4.43 50.93
N GLU A 79 10.09 -5.45 51.62
CA GLU A 79 9.08 -6.38 51.08
C GLU A 79 7.77 -5.68 50.73
N ASP A 80 7.30 -4.75 51.58
CA ASP A 80 6.06 -4.00 51.36
C ASP A 80 6.20 -2.99 50.19
N ASP A 81 7.34 -2.31 50.08
CA ASP A 81 7.64 -1.45 48.93
C ASP A 81 7.76 -2.22 47.62
N LEU A 82 8.39 -3.40 47.65
CA LEU A 82 8.44 -4.32 46.52
C LEU A 82 7.03 -4.75 46.11
N ALA A 83 6.16 -5.10 47.08
CA ALA A 83 4.78 -5.50 46.83
C ALA A 83 3.96 -4.35 46.21
N ARG A 84 4.11 -3.11 46.71
CA ARG A 84 3.50 -1.90 46.14
C ARG A 84 3.94 -1.64 44.70
N ALA A 85 5.24 -1.70 44.44
CA ALA A 85 5.80 -1.50 43.10
C ALA A 85 5.31 -2.57 42.12
N GLN A 86 5.30 -3.84 42.53
CA GLN A 86 4.78 -4.94 41.72
C GLN A 86 3.28 -4.80 41.41
N LYS A 87 2.46 -4.37 42.38
CA LYS A 87 1.04 -4.11 42.16
C LYS A 87 0.84 -3.01 41.12
N ARG A 88 1.55 -1.89 41.25
CA ARG A 88 1.49 -0.78 40.30
C ARG A 88 1.94 -1.20 38.90
N LEU A 89 2.97 -2.04 38.79
CA LEU A 89 3.43 -2.60 37.52
C LEU A 89 2.35 -3.48 36.86
N ARG A 90 1.65 -4.32 37.63
CA ARG A 90 0.55 -5.16 37.10
C ARG A 90 -0.64 -4.30 36.62
N GLU A 91 -0.99 -3.26 37.37
CA GLU A 91 -2.05 -2.32 37.00
C GLU A 91 -1.70 -1.57 35.71
N LEU A 92 -0.48 -1.01 35.62
CA LEU A 92 0.01 -0.34 34.41
C LEU A 92 0.03 -1.29 33.20
N LYS A 93 0.51 -2.52 33.37
CA LYS A 93 0.50 -3.53 32.29
C LYS A 93 -0.91 -3.82 31.80
N THR A 94 -1.87 -3.93 32.71
CA THR A 94 -3.28 -4.18 32.38
C THR A 94 -3.89 -2.99 31.66
N LYS A 95 -3.60 -1.77 32.14
CA LYS A 95 -4.07 -0.51 31.52
C LYS A 95 -3.49 -0.32 30.13
N ILE A 96 -2.19 -0.55 29.95
CA ILE A 96 -1.53 -0.52 28.64
C ILE A 96 -2.19 -1.54 27.72
N SER A 97 -2.37 -2.79 28.16
CA SER A 97 -3.00 -3.83 27.33
C SER A 97 -4.44 -3.47 26.90
N SER A 98 -5.22 -2.88 27.80
CA SER A 98 -6.58 -2.41 27.49
C SER A 98 -6.56 -1.26 26.48
N GLN A 99 -5.68 -0.28 26.67
CA GLN A 99 -5.55 0.87 25.78
C GLN A 99 -5.00 0.46 24.41
N SER A 100 -4.03 -0.46 24.35
CA SER A 100 -3.52 -1.00 23.08
C SER A 100 -4.62 -1.67 22.26
N LYS A 101 -5.55 -2.40 22.88
CA LYS A 101 -6.70 -2.99 22.18
C LYS A 101 -7.64 -1.92 21.64
N LYS A 102 -7.94 -0.88 22.42
CA LYS A 102 -8.78 0.24 21.97
C LYS A 102 -8.13 0.99 20.81
N ASN A 103 -6.85 1.32 20.93
CA ASN A 103 -6.08 1.96 19.86
C ASN A 103 -6.04 1.10 18.61
N PHE A 104 -5.87 -0.22 18.72
CA PHE A 104 -5.88 -1.11 17.56
C PHE A 104 -7.19 -1.02 16.76
N VAL A 105 -8.35 -0.98 17.45
CA VAL A 105 -9.65 -0.83 16.79
C VAL A 105 -9.77 0.55 16.14
N LEU A 106 -9.41 1.61 16.85
CA LEU A 106 -9.45 2.98 16.32
C LEU A 106 -8.55 3.16 15.10
N GLU A 107 -7.33 2.64 15.13
CA GLU A 107 -6.42 2.70 13.99
C GLU A 107 -6.96 1.91 12.78
N ARG A 108 -7.60 0.76 13.02
CA ARG A 108 -8.26 0.00 11.96
C ARG A 108 -9.39 0.82 11.34
N ASP A 109 -10.19 1.48 12.15
CA ASP A 109 -11.32 2.28 11.69
C ASP A 109 -10.83 3.55 10.94
N VAL A 110 -9.75 4.18 11.40
CA VAL A 110 -9.07 5.27 10.66
C VAL A 110 -8.60 4.78 9.30
N ARG A 111 -7.88 3.65 9.23
CA ARG A 111 -7.44 3.07 7.94
C ARG A 111 -8.60 2.74 7.00
N TYR A 112 -9.71 2.28 7.56
CA TYR A 112 -10.93 1.99 6.79
C TYR A 112 -11.55 3.27 6.22
N LEU A 113 -11.68 4.33 7.03
CA LEU A 113 -12.19 5.62 6.57
C LEU A 113 -11.26 6.26 5.54
N ASP A 114 -9.95 6.19 5.73
CA ASP A 114 -8.96 6.72 4.79
C ASP A 114 -9.06 6.04 3.42
N SER A 115 -9.20 4.71 3.39
CA SER A 115 -9.44 3.95 2.15
C SER A 115 -10.72 4.40 1.43
N ARG A 116 -11.79 4.73 2.19
CA ARG A 116 -13.05 5.24 1.62
C ARG A 116 -12.90 6.66 1.09
N ILE A 117 -12.20 7.53 1.82
CA ILE A 117 -11.91 8.90 1.39
C ILE A 117 -11.09 8.88 0.11
N ALA A 118 -10.05 8.05 0.03
CA ALA A 118 -9.23 7.88 -1.17
C ALA A 118 -10.07 7.49 -2.40
N LEU A 119 -10.99 6.53 -2.25
CA LEU A 119 -11.88 6.10 -3.32
C LEU A 119 -12.84 7.23 -3.76
N LEU A 120 -13.38 8.00 -2.80
CA LEU A 120 -14.24 9.15 -3.12
C LEU A 120 -13.48 10.26 -3.84
N ILE A 121 -12.23 10.53 -3.45
CA ILE A 121 -11.37 11.49 -4.14
C ILE A 121 -11.11 11.03 -5.57
N GLN A 122 -10.73 9.76 -5.77
CA GLN A 122 -10.52 9.18 -7.10
C GLN A 122 -11.77 9.28 -7.97
N ASN A 123 -12.94 8.91 -7.45
CA ASN A 123 -14.19 9.05 -8.18
C ASN A 123 -14.52 10.51 -8.52
N ARG A 124 -14.26 11.45 -7.60
CA ARG A 124 -14.47 12.87 -7.86
C ARG A 124 -13.52 13.42 -8.92
N MET A 125 -12.26 13.00 -8.89
CA MET A 125 -11.27 13.35 -9.92
C MET A 125 -11.67 12.77 -11.28
N ALA A 126 -12.05 11.50 -11.34
CA ALA A 126 -12.49 10.86 -12.58
C ALA A 126 -13.72 11.53 -13.20
N ILE A 127 -14.70 11.94 -12.37
CA ILE A 127 -15.88 12.68 -12.85
C ILE A 127 -15.50 14.09 -13.31
N ALA A 128 -14.58 14.77 -12.61
CA ALA A 128 -14.12 16.09 -13.01
C ALA A 128 -13.37 16.05 -14.34
N GLU A 129 -12.48 15.07 -14.53
CA GLU A 129 -11.76 14.83 -15.78
C GLU A 129 -12.75 14.48 -16.91
N GLN A 130 -13.74 13.63 -16.65
CA GLN A 130 -14.78 13.32 -17.64
C GLN A 130 -15.59 14.57 -18.02
N ARG A 131 -15.88 15.45 -17.05
CA ARG A 131 -16.59 16.71 -17.31
C ARG A 131 -15.72 17.70 -18.09
N GLU A 132 -14.43 17.81 -17.79
CA GLU A 132 -13.48 18.64 -18.53
C GLU A 132 -13.33 18.15 -19.98
N VAL A 133 -13.25 16.83 -20.18
CA VAL A 133 -13.27 16.23 -21.53
C VAL A 133 -14.60 16.51 -22.23
N ALA A 134 -15.73 16.37 -21.54
CA ALA A 134 -17.04 16.68 -22.12
C ALA A 134 -17.17 18.17 -22.47
N GLU A 135 -16.68 19.07 -21.62
CA GLU A 135 -16.66 20.51 -21.86
C GLU A 135 -15.75 20.87 -23.03
N HIS A 136 -14.57 20.27 -23.15
CA HIS A 136 -13.71 20.42 -24.33
C HIS A 136 -14.35 19.87 -25.61
N LEU A 137 -15.13 18.79 -25.53
CA LEU A 137 -15.91 18.28 -26.66
C LEU A 137 -17.09 19.20 -27.00
N GLU A 138 -17.78 19.77 -26.01
CA GLU A 138 -18.87 20.73 -26.22
C GLU A 138 -18.35 22.10 -26.69
N GLU A 139 -17.15 22.53 -26.29
CA GLU A 139 -16.47 23.73 -26.81
C GLU A 139 -15.98 23.51 -28.24
N ALA A 140 -15.56 22.27 -28.58
CA ALA A 140 -15.33 21.86 -29.96
C ALA A 140 -16.64 21.82 -30.78
N ASP A 141 -17.78 21.49 -30.18
CA ASP A 141 -19.10 21.46 -30.85
C ASP A 141 -19.76 22.86 -30.93
N GLN A 142 -19.42 23.78 -30.01
CA GLN A 142 -19.81 25.21 -30.06
C GLN A 142 -18.99 26.02 -31.06
N SER A 143 -17.89 25.46 -31.58
CA SER A 143 -17.29 25.92 -32.84
C SER A 143 -18.16 25.44 -34.02
N ASP A 144 -19.32 26.10 -34.18
CA ASP A 144 -20.22 25.94 -35.31
C ASP A 144 -19.43 26.04 -36.63
N GLY A 145 -19.11 24.88 -37.22
CA GLY A 145 -18.35 24.78 -38.46
C GLY A 145 -17.54 23.49 -38.73
N LEU A 146 -17.47 22.49 -37.85
CA LEU A 146 -16.53 21.36 -38.05
C LEU A 146 -17.03 20.21 -38.94
N PHE A 147 -18.34 20.10 -39.21
CA PHE A 147 -18.83 19.15 -40.23
C PHE A 147 -19.10 19.87 -41.54
N PRO A 148 -18.40 19.52 -42.64
CA PRO A 148 -18.72 20.04 -43.95
C PRO A 148 -20.18 19.69 -44.27
N ASP A 149 -20.99 20.70 -44.61
CA ASP A 149 -22.31 20.53 -45.25
C ASP A 149 -22.27 19.39 -46.28
N ASP A 150 -23.32 18.58 -46.42
CA ASP A 150 -23.32 17.36 -47.25
C ASP A 150 -22.81 17.62 -48.68
N ARG A 151 -23.07 18.82 -49.21
CA ARG A 151 -22.55 19.28 -50.50
C ARG A 151 -21.03 19.48 -50.51
N LYS A 152 -20.46 20.02 -49.43
CA LYS A 152 -19.00 20.13 -49.23
C LYS A 152 -18.39 18.75 -49.02
N LEU A 153 -19.03 17.87 -48.25
CA LEU A 153 -18.56 16.49 -48.07
C LEU A 153 -18.46 15.74 -49.40
N GLN A 154 -19.48 15.87 -50.26
CA GLN A 154 -19.44 15.32 -51.62
C GLN A 154 -18.31 15.93 -52.47
N SER A 155 -18.08 17.24 -52.34
CA SER A 155 -17.00 17.93 -53.06
C SER A 155 -15.61 17.47 -52.59
N TYR A 156 -15.43 17.28 -51.29
CA TYR A 156 -14.21 16.70 -50.71
C TYR A 156 -14.03 15.24 -51.12
N GLY A 157 -15.11 14.45 -51.16
CA GLY A 157 -15.08 13.08 -51.68
C GLY A 157 -14.59 13.02 -53.12
N ASN A 158 -15.12 13.89 -53.99
CA ASN A 158 -14.66 14.00 -55.38
C ASN A 158 -13.19 14.44 -55.47
N LEU A 159 -12.74 15.37 -54.61
CA LEU A 159 -11.35 15.80 -54.55
C LEU A 159 -10.42 14.66 -54.15
N PHE A 160 -10.73 13.92 -53.08
CA PHE A 160 -9.90 12.80 -52.63
C PHE A 160 -9.88 11.66 -53.65
N PHE A 161 -10.99 11.42 -54.33
CA PHE A 161 -11.02 10.49 -55.46
C PHE A 161 -10.01 10.89 -56.55
N LEU A 162 -10.00 12.16 -56.97
CA LEU A 162 -9.05 12.64 -57.99
C LEU A 162 -7.59 12.49 -57.54
N LEU A 163 -7.30 12.81 -56.27
CA LEU A 163 -5.98 12.67 -55.67
C LEU A 163 -5.53 11.20 -55.61
N GLN A 164 -6.45 10.27 -55.39
CA GLN A 164 -6.18 8.82 -55.41
C GLN A 164 -6.06 8.24 -56.82
N THR A 165 -6.71 8.84 -57.83
CA THR A 165 -6.61 8.35 -59.22
C THR A 165 -5.40 8.89 -59.96
N GLU A 166 -4.95 10.11 -59.63
CA GLU A 166 -3.88 10.80 -60.35
C GLU A 166 -2.72 11.24 -59.42
N PRO A 167 -1.62 10.46 -59.34
CA PRO A 167 -0.52 10.75 -58.42
C PRO A 167 0.24 12.04 -58.77
N ARG A 168 0.07 12.56 -59.99
CA ARG A 168 0.69 13.81 -60.47
C ARG A 168 0.27 15.04 -59.64
N HIS A 169 -0.96 15.06 -59.17
CA HIS A 169 -1.51 16.18 -58.38
C HIS A 169 -0.83 16.25 -57.02
N ILE A 170 -0.68 15.10 -56.35
CA ILE A 170 0.02 15.01 -55.06
C ILE A 170 1.51 15.31 -55.22
N ALA A 171 2.17 14.79 -56.26
CA ALA A 171 3.58 15.07 -56.51
C ALA A 171 3.87 16.58 -56.70
N THR A 172 2.91 17.31 -57.30
CA THR A 172 3.01 18.77 -57.44
C THR A 172 2.83 19.46 -56.09
N LEU A 173 1.90 19.00 -55.24
CA LEU A 173 1.75 19.51 -53.88
C LEU A 173 3.02 19.32 -53.06
N CYS A 174 3.65 18.13 -53.11
CA CYS A 174 4.91 17.86 -52.42
C CYS A 174 6.06 18.79 -52.85
N ARG A 175 6.05 19.28 -54.09
CA ARG A 175 7.04 20.26 -54.58
C ARG A 175 6.77 21.69 -54.12
N LEU A 176 5.53 22.03 -53.77
CA LEU A 176 5.12 23.37 -53.37
C LEU A 176 5.14 23.58 -51.85
N VAL A 177 5.16 22.49 -51.06
CA VAL A 177 5.18 22.55 -49.61
C VAL A 177 6.58 22.86 -49.05
N SER A 178 6.61 23.58 -47.93
CA SER A 178 7.84 23.97 -47.25
C SER A 178 8.56 22.76 -46.62
N LEU A 179 9.88 22.83 -46.46
CA LEU A 179 10.68 21.75 -45.84
C LEU A 179 10.26 21.44 -44.39
N THR A 180 9.58 22.37 -43.71
CA THR A 180 9.08 22.18 -42.34
C THR A 180 7.79 21.37 -42.27
N GLU A 181 7.03 21.30 -43.36
CA GLU A 181 5.68 20.70 -43.40
C GLU A 181 5.62 19.46 -44.32
N ILE A 182 6.72 19.13 -44.97
CA ILE A 182 6.78 17.99 -45.90
C ILE A 182 6.51 16.65 -45.19
N ASP A 183 7.03 16.48 -43.98
CA ASP A 183 6.89 15.24 -43.21
C ASP A 183 5.42 14.97 -42.82
N THR A 184 4.69 16.01 -42.42
CA THR A 184 3.27 15.89 -42.05
C THR A 184 2.39 15.62 -43.26
N LEU A 185 2.70 16.23 -44.41
CA LEU A 185 2.03 15.95 -45.67
C LEU A 185 2.28 14.50 -46.11
N LEU A 186 3.54 14.05 -46.10
CA LEU A 186 3.89 12.69 -46.51
C LEU A 186 3.28 11.64 -45.57
N GLN A 187 3.25 11.87 -44.27
CA GLN A 187 2.57 11.00 -43.31
C GLN A 187 1.07 10.85 -43.67
N THR A 188 0.41 11.95 -43.99
CA THR A 188 -1.01 11.93 -44.39
C THR A 188 -1.22 11.20 -45.72
N VAL A 189 -0.36 11.44 -46.72
CA VAL A 189 -0.44 10.75 -48.01
C VAL A 189 -0.21 9.24 -47.87
N MET A 190 0.81 8.84 -47.10
CA MET A 190 1.19 7.43 -46.93
C MET A 190 0.21 6.63 -46.06
N PHE A 191 -0.31 7.22 -44.97
CA PHE A 191 -1.14 6.48 -44.02
C PHE A 191 -2.64 6.75 -44.17
N THR A 192 -3.04 7.86 -44.80
CA THR A 192 -4.46 8.23 -44.95
C THR A 192 -4.95 8.13 -46.38
N LEU A 193 -4.23 8.69 -47.37
CA LEU A 193 -4.69 8.64 -48.77
C LEU A 193 -4.41 7.30 -49.46
N TYR A 194 -3.23 6.72 -49.22
CA TYR A 194 -2.81 5.40 -49.71
C TYR A 194 -2.61 4.41 -48.56
N GLY A 195 -3.45 4.53 -47.52
CA GLY A 195 -3.32 3.77 -46.28
C GLY A 195 -3.64 2.28 -46.41
N ASN A 196 -4.21 1.83 -47.53
CA ASN A 196 -4.57 0.42 -47.71
C ASN A 196 -3.40 -0.37 -48.32
N GLN A 197 -2.41 -0.67 -47.49
CA GLN A 197 -1.13 -1.30 -47.88
C GLN A 197 -1.24 -2.72 -48.46
N TYR A 198 -2.44 -3.32 -48.45
CA TYR A 198 -2.70 -4.64 -49.04
C TYR A 198 -3.23 -4.56 -50.48
N GLU A 199 -3.49 -3.35 -51.00
CA GLU A 199 -3.99 -3.13 -52.35
C GLU A 199 -2.83 -2.76 -53.29
N SER A 200 -2.45 -3.68 -54.20
CA SER A 200 -1.32 -3.48 -55.13
C SER A 200 -1.49 -2.25 -56.05
N ARG A 201 -2.74 -1.83 -56.29
CA ARG A 201 -3.03 -0.59 -57.02
C ARG A 201 -2.54 0.65 -56.27
N GLU A 202 -2.76 0.73 -54.96
CA GLU A 202 -2.34 1.88 -54.14
C GLU A 202 -0.82 1.93 -53.99
N GLU A 203 -0.17 0.78 -53.85
CA GLU A 203 1.30 0.67 -53.83
C GLU A 203 1.92 1.24 -55.12
N HIS A 204 1.40 0.84 -56.28
CA HIS A 204 1.92 1.33 -57.56
C HIS A 204 1.76 2.85 -57.71
N LEU A 205 0.63 3.41 -57.27
CA LEU A 205 0.36 4.85 -57.34
C LEU A 205 1.24 5.65 -56.38
N LEU A 206 1.43 5.14 -55.16
CA LEU A 206 2.34 5.73 -54.17
C LEU A 206 3.79 5.73 -54.66
N LEU A 207 4.26 4.60 -55.21
CA LEU A 207 5.59 4.50 -55.82
C LEU A 207 5.74 5.47 -57.01
N THR A 208 4.73 5.58 -57.85
CA THR A 208 4.72 6.51 -58.98
C THR A 208 4.77 7.98 -58.52
N MET A 209 4.08 8.34 -57.43
CA MET A 209 4.15 9.69 -56.86
C MET A 209 5.58 10.04 -56.42
N PHE A 210 6.26 9.12 -55.72
CA PHE A 210 7.65 9.32 -55.28
C PHE A 210 8.64 9.36 -56.43
N GLN A 211 8.39 8.64 -57.53
CA GLN A 211 9.23 8.71 -58.73
C GLN A 211 9.04 10.03 -59.50
N VAL A 212 7.84 10.62 -59.43
CA VAL A 212 7.51 11.85 -60.15
C VAL A 212 7.93 13.10 -59.37
N THR A 213 8.03 13.03 -58.03
CA THR A 213 8.47 14.10 -57.12
C THR A 213 9.98 14.28 -57.15
#